data_AF-A0A2N5PB04-F1
#
_entry.id   AF-A0A2N5PB04-F1
#
_cell.length_a   1.000
_cell.length_b   1.000
_cell.length_c   1.000
_cell.angle_alpha   90.00
_cell.angle_beta   90.00
_cell.angle_gamma   90.00
#
_symmetry.space_group_name_H-M   'P 1'
#
loop_
_entity.id
_entity.type
_entity.pdbx_description
1 polymer ?
#
loop_
_entity_poly.entity_id
_entity_poly.type
_entity_poly.pdbx_seq_one_letter_code
_entity_poly.pdbx_strand_id
1 'polypeptide(L)'
;MKKFNWNEFKNKDNKIAVHCKTEEEAKDFCERMHKQGMKWCSGESYLKETNYEFCEEEICYIKGEFSPYQYYKSNGYEILEWSDYMQKEFTKADLKDGMVVEYNDNYFRKRLVIGGFLTGEDGYADLGDYNENLKSVVSDLEIVRVYKIKCMGKISSIMEDHNLELIWERKEPKKMTVEEMRQKLEELTGKEIEVTE
;
A
#
# COMPACT_ATOMS: atom_id res chain seq x y z
N MET A 1 -1.54 10.68 -2.71
CA MET A 1 -1.57 10.17 -1.31
C MET A 1 -1.60 11.35 -0.36
N LYS A 2 -2.57 11.41 0.53
CA LYS A 2 -2.66 12.47 1.54
C LYS A 2 -1.88 12.05 2.79
N LYS A 3 -1.30 13.01 3.51
CA LYS A 3 -0.71 12.74 4.83
C LYS A 3 -1.84 12.74 5.86
N PHE A 4 -1.99 11.67 6.63
CA PHE A 4 -3.02 11.60 7.68
C PHE A 4 -2.62 12.45 8.89
N ASN A 5 -3.51 13.32 9.35
CA ASN A 5 -3.26 14.21 10.48
C ASN A 5 -3.67 13.56 11.81
N TRP A 6 -2.75 12.79 12.40
CA TRP A 6 -3.00 12.11 13.68
C TRP A 6 -3.31 13.05 14.85
N ASN A 7 -2.78 14.27 14.85
CA ASN A 7 -3.04 15.22 15.94
C ASN A 7 -4.49 15.69 15.91
N GLU A 8 -4.99 15.95 14.71
CA GLU A 8 -6.37 16.38 14.49
C GLU A 8 -7.35 15.24 14.77
N PHE A 9 -7.06 14.03 14.30
CA PHE A 9 -7.87 12.84 14.60
C PHE A 9 -7.92 12.51 16.11
N LYS A 10 -6.83 12.72 16.85
CA LYS A 10 -6.77 12.45 18.30
C LYS A 10 -7.51 13.48 19.15
N ASN A 11 -7.78 14.66 18.62
CA ASN A 11 -8.46 15.72 19.35
C ASN A 11 -9.94 15.36 19.54
N LYS A 12 -10.41 15.34 20.79
CA LYS A 12 -11.79 14.96 21.13
C LYS A 12 -12.82 15.98 20.63
N ASP A 13 -12.40 17.23 20.42
CA ASP A 13 -13.28 18.29 19.92
C ASP A 13 -13.49 18.18 18.40
N ASN A 14 -12.61 17.44 17.72
CA ASN A 14 -12.73 17.22 16.28
C ASN A 14 -13.62 16.01 16.02
N LYS A 15 -14.73 16.23 15.32
CA LYS A 15 -15.64 15.17 14.90
C LYS A 15 -15.13 14.49 13.63
N ILE A 16 -14.04 13.74 13.72
CA ILE A 16 -13.48 13.00 12.59
C ILE A 16 -13.71 11.51 12.79
N ALA A 17 -14.26 10.85 11.78
CA ALA A 17 -14.35 9.41 11.68
C ALA A 17 -13.61 8.92 10.43
N VAL A 18 -12.99 7.73 10.52
CA VAL A 18 -12.26 7.12 9.41
C VAL A 18 -13.00 5.90 8.93
N HIS A 19 -13.43 5.93 7.67
CA HIS A 19 -14.14 4.85 7.01
C HIS A 19 -13.17 3.85 6.39
N CYS A 20 -13.41 2.56 6.59
CA CYS A 20 -12.63 1.47 6.01
C CYS A 20 -13.57 0.55 5.20
N LYS A 21 -13.36 0.46 3.89
CA LYS A 21 -14.23 -0.32 2.97
C LYS A 21 -13.91 -1.81 2.94
N THR A 22 -12.75 -2.19 3.46
CA THR A 22 -12.24 -3.55 3.42
C THR A 22 -11.65 -3.93 4.77
N GLU A 23 -11.60 -5.24 5.04
CA GLU A 23 -10.95 -5.75 6.25
C GLU A 23 -9.45 -5.43 6.26
N GLU A 24 -8.79 -5.36 5.09
CA GLU A 24 -7.39 -4.90 4.97
C GLU A 24 -7.23 -3.45 5.42
N GLU A 25 -8.12 -2.55 4.99
CA GLU A 25 -8.11 -1.15 5.43
C GLU A 25 -8.31 -1.04 6.94
N ALA A 26 -9.26 -1.79 7.49
CA ALA A 26 -9.52 -1.81 8.92
C ALA A 26 -8.32 -2.34 9.72
N LYS A 27 -7.67 -3.42 9.26
CA LYS A 27 -6.47 -3.98 9.88
C LYS A 27 -5.33 -2.98 9.89
N ASP A 28 -5.00 -2.35 8.76
CA ASP A 28 -3.94 -1.33 8.70
C ASP A 28 -4.29 -0.12 9.59
N PHE A 29 -5.53 0.39 9.53
CA PHE A 29 -5.91 1.53 10.35
C PHE A 29 -5.85 1.23 11.86
N CYS A 30 -6.36 0.09 12.30
CA CYS A 30 -6.28 -0.38 13.69
C CYS A 30 -4.83 -0.54 14.16
N GLU A 31 -3.94 -1.11 13.34
CA GLU A 31 -2.53 -1.22 13.65
C GLU A 31 -1.87 0.16 13.78
N ARG A 32 -2.22 1.11 12.90
CA ARG A 32 -1.73 2.49 12.97
C ARG A 32 -2.22 3.19 14.23
N MET A 33 -3.49 3.01 14.61
CA MET A 33 -4.02 3.52 15.87
C MET A 33 -3.27 2.95 17.08
N HIS A 34 -2.95 1.65 17.07
CA HIS A 34 -2.14 1.01 18.10
C HIS A 34 -0.73 1.61 18.20
N LYS A 35 -0.03 1.79 17.07
CA LYS A 35 1.29 2.43 17.01
C LYS A 35 1.29 3.86 17.55
N GLN A 36 0.13 4.53 17.50
CA GLN A 36 -0.09 5.86 18.05
C GLN A 36 -0.42 5.86 19.55
N GLY A 37 -0.37 4.69 20.21
CA GLY A 37 -0.62 4.50 21.64
C GLY A 37 -2.10 4.46 22.03
N MET A 38 -3.01 4.34 21.05
CA MET A 38 -4.46 4.31 21.31
C MET A 38 -4.94 2.89 21.61
N LYS A 39 -6.10 2.79 22.27
CA LYS A 39 -6.76 1.53 22.63
C LYS A 39 -8.28 1.69 22.48
N TRP A 40 -9.00 0.59 22.39
CA TRP A 40 -10.45 0.56 22.50
C TRP A 40 -10.90 1.14 23.85
N CYS A 41 -12.13 1.66 23.94
CA CYS A 41 -12.70 2.16 25.20
C CYS A 41 -12.74 1.09 26.31
N SER A 42 -12.74 -0.20 25.95
CA SER A 42 -12.59 -1.33 26.88
C SER A 42 -11.19 -1.45 27.50
N GLY A 43 -10.19 -0.75 26.96
CA GLY A 43 -8.78 -0.91 27.32
C GLY A 43 -8.04 -2.00 26.53
N GLU A 44 -8.74 -2.73 25.66
CA GLU A 44 -8.15 -3.76 24.80
C GLU A 44 -7.32 -3.15 23.65
N SER A 45 -6.37 -3.94 23.15
CA SER A 45 -5.54 -3.56 22.01
C SER A 45 -6.30 -3.67 20.69
N TYR A 46 -6.10 -2.71 19.79
CA TYR A 46 -6.57 -2.77 18.41
C TYR A 46 -6.02 -3.97 17.60
N LEU A 47 -4.90 -4.58 18.04
CA LEU A 47 -4.31 -5.74 17.37
C LEU A 47 -5.07 -7.05 17.63
N LYS A 48 -5.95 -7.08 18.65
CA LYS A 48 -6.70 -8.28 19.01
C LYS A 48 -7.91 -8.48 18.11
N GLU A 49 -8.60 -7.38 17.79
CA GLU A 49 -9.85 -7.37 17.04
C GLU A 49 -10.07 -6.00 16.40
N THR A 50 -10.42 -6.00 15.11
CA THR A 50 -10.72 -4.78 14.33
C THR A 50 -12.20 -4.41 14.38
N ASN A 51 -13.08 -5.33 14.79
CA ASN A 51 -14.54 -5.17 14.75
C ASN A 51 -15.11 -4.90 13.35
N TYR A 52 -14.35 -5.20 12.28
CA TYR A 52 -14.79 -4.99 10.90
C TYR A 52 -16.09 -5.74 10.59
N GLU A 53 -16.20 -7.00 11.02
CA GLU A 53 -17.36 -7.88 10.78
C GLU A 53 -18.70 -7.33 11.33
N PHE A 54 -18.67 -6.31 12.20
CA PHE A 54 -19.89 -5.73 12.76
C PHE A 54 -20.67 -4.85 11.76
N CYS A 55 -19.98 -4.18 10.84
CA CYS A 55 -20.61 -3.33 9.81
C CYS A 55 -20.01 -3.50 8.40
N GLU A 56 -18.96 -4.32 8.28
CA GLU A 56 -18.22 -4.58 7.05
C GLU A 56 -17.88 -3.30 6.28
N GLU A 57 -18.36 -3.17 5.04
CA GLU A 57 -18.05 -2.06 4.14
C GLU A 57 -18.54 -0.69 4.61
N GLU A 58 -19.38 -0.63 5.65
CA GLU A 58 -19.88 0.62 6.26
C GLU A 58 -19.13 0.96 7.56
N ILE A 59 -18.09 0.22 7.96
CA ILE A 59 -17.44 0.45 9.27
C ILE A 59 -16.65 1.75 9.30
N CYS A 60 -16.87 2.55 10.35
CA CYS A 60 -16.11 3.74 10.65
C CYS A 60 -15.49 3.66 12.04
N TYR A 61 -14.29 4.23 12.16
CA TYR A 61 -13.49 4.23 13.37
C TYR A 61 -13.25 5.65 13.88
N ILE A 62 -13.37 5.82 15.19
CA ILE A 62 -12.87 6.99 15.92
C ILE A 62 -11.88 6.52 16.98
N LYS A 63 -11.33 7.46 17.75
CA LYS A 63 -10.51 7.13 18.91
C LYS A 63 -11.31 6.32 19.93
N GLY A 64 -10.97 5.04 20.07
CA GLY A 64 -11.52 4.12 21.06
C GLY A 64 -12.84 3.44 20.69
N GLU A 65 -13.48 3.80 19.57
CA GLU A 65 -14.83 3.33 19.22
C GLU A 65 -14.97 3.12 17.71
N PHE A 66 -15.99 2.36 17.33
CA PHE A 66 -16.39 2.13 15.95
C PHE A 66 -17.91 2.18 15.85
N SER A 67 -18.44 2.52 14.67
CA SER A 67 -19.88 2.51 14.39
C SER A 67 -20.12 2.52 12.87
N PRO A 68 -21.32 2.17 12.40
CA PRO A 68 -21.66 2.29 10.99
C PRO A 68 -21.51 3.72 10.48
N TYR A 69 -21.14 3.86 9.20
CA TYR A 69 -20.94 5.12 8.49
C TYR A 69 -22.12 6.10 8.67
N GLN A 70 -23.35 5.59 8.55
CA GLN A 70 -24.57 6.41 8.72
C GLN A 70 -24.69 7.05 10.10
N TYR A 71 -24.19 6.40 11.15
CA TYR A 71 -24.22 6.97 12.51
C TYR A 71 -23.36 8.23 12.59
N TYR A 72 -22.10 8.15 12.17
CA TYR A 72 -21.19 9.31 12.21
C TYR A 72 -21.64 10.42 11.27
N LYS A 73 -22.09 10.05 10.07
CA LYS A 73 -22.63 11.02 9.10
C LYS A 73 -23.81 11.80 9.66
N SER A 74 -24.76 11.11 10.29
CA SER A 74 -25.94 11.74 10.91
C SER A 74 -25.59 12.62 12.12
N ASN A 75 -24.50 12.31 12.82
CA ASN A 75 -24.00 13.08 13.96
C ASN A 75 -23.05 14.24 13.58
N GLY A 76 -22.89 14.50 12.27
CA GLY A 76 -22.11 15.62 11.73
C GLY A 76 -20.60 15.42 11.84
N TYR A 77 -20.13 14.18 11.77
CA TYR A 77 -18.71 13.89 11.64
C TYR A 77 -18.23 14.11 10.21
N GLU A 78 -17.00 14.63 10.09
CA GLU A 78 -16.23 14.54 8.86
C GLU A 78 -15.73 13.10 8.71
N ILE A 79 -16.10 12.46 7.61
CA ILE A 79 -15.71 11.08 7.32
C ILE A 79 -14.57 11.10 6.30
N LEU A 80 -13.42 10.59 6.72
CA LEU A 80 -12.23 10.41 5.91
C LEU A 80 -12.16 8.97 5.41
N GLU A 81 -11.87 8.77 4.14
CA GLU A 81 -11.71 7.44 3.55
C GLU A 81 -10.29 6.93 3.82
N TRP A 82 -10.10 5.80 4.51
CA TRP A 82 -8.76 5.33 4.85
C TRP A 82 -7.90 5.03 3.63
N SER A 83 -8.52 4.57 2.54
CA SER A 83 -7.87 4.37 1.23
C SER A 83 -7.15 5.62 0.68
N ASP A 84 -7.55 6.84 1.05
CA ASP A 84 -6.84 8.07 0.65
C ASP A 84 -5.46 8.22 1.32
N TYR A 85 -5.24 7.49 2.42
CA TYR A 85 -4.08 7.58 3.32
C TYR A 85 -3.29 6.27 3.43
N MET A 86 -3.94 5.14 3.18
CA MET A 86 -3.32 3.81 3.22
C MET A 86 -2.31 3.68 2.09
N GLN A 87 -1.06 3.45 2.46
CA GLN A 87 -0.05 3.01 1.50
C GLN A 87 -0.17 1.49 1.38
N LYS A 88 -1.07 1.02 0.51
CA LYS A 88 -1.01 -0.38 0.10
C LYS A 88 0.29 -0.57 -0.67
N GLU A 89 1.22 -1.31 -0.10
CA GLU A 89 2.39 -1.76 -0.85
C GLU A 89 1.88 -2.72 -1.91
N PHE A 90 2.14 -2.42 -3.18
CA PHE A 90 1.77 -3.31 -4.26
C PHE A 90 2.77 -4.46 -4.26
N THR A 91 2.25 -5.67 -4.14
CA THR A 91 3.02 -6.90 -4.00
C THR A 91 2.76 -7.84 -5.17
N LYS A 92 3.48 -8.96 -5.20
CA LYS A 92 3.23 -10.03 -6.17
C LYS A 92 1.79 -10.55 -6.08
N ALA A 93 1.26 -10.68 -4.86
CA ALA A 93 -0.13 -11.11 -4.65
C ALA A 93 -1.18 -10.17 -5.27
N ASP A 94 -0.84 -8.90 -5.54
CA ASP A 94 -1.74 -7.95 -6.17
C ASP A 94 -1.79 -8.07 -7.69
N LEU A 95 -0.86 -8.82 -8.32
CA LEU A 95 -0.88 -9.10 -9.75
C LEU A 95 -2.04 -10.04 -10.11
N LYS A 96 -2.80 -9.65 -11.12
CA LYS A 96 -3.96 -10.41 -11.62
C LYS A 96 -3.85 -10.61 -13.12
N ASP A 97 -4.44 -11.70 -13.59
CA ASP A 97 -4.57 -11.97 -15.02
C ASP A 97 -5.16 -10.77 -15.77
N GLY A 98 -4.53 -10.43 -16.90
CA GLY A 98 -4.90 -9.25 -17.70
C GLY A 98 -4.21 -7.94 -17.29
N MET A 99 -3.41 -7.94 -16.23
CA MET A 99 -2.48 -6.82 -15.96
C MET A 99 -1.26 -6.89 -16.87
N VAL A 100 -0.62 -5.74 -17.10
CA VAL A 100 0.65 -5.65 -17.83
C VAL A 100 1.72 -5.14 -16.87
N VAL A 101 2.86 -5.81 -16.83
CA VAL A 101 4.04 -5.40 -16.03
C VAL A 101 5.15 -4.90 -16.94
N GLU A 102 6.02 -4.04 -16.43
CA GLU A 102 7.20 -3.55 -17.12
C GLU A 102 8.43 -3.75 -16.24
N TYR A 103 9.52 -4.22 -16.84
CA TYR A 103 10.79 -4.45 -16.15
C TYR A 103 11.66 -3.19 -16.09
N ASN A 104 12.64 -3.21 -15.18
CA ASN A 104 13.76 -2.25 -15.13
C ASN A 104 14.66 -2.29 -16.37
N ASP A 105 14.60 -3.36 -17.17
CA ASP A 105 15.35 -3.54 -18.40
C ASP A 105 14.48 -3.31 -19.64
N ASN A 106 14.89 -2.34 -20.46
CA ASN A 106 14.23 -1.98 -21.71
C ASN A 106 14.28 -3.08 -22.79
N TYR A 107 15.14 -4.09 -22.66
CA TYR A 107 15.20 -5.22 -23.58
C TYR A 107 13.96 -6.11 -23.44
N PHE A 108 13.59 -6.47 -22.20
CA PHE A 108 12.47 -7.37 -21.90
C PHE A 108 11.10 -6.65 -21.85
N ARG A 109 11.10 -5.31 -21.88
CA ARG A 109 9.93 -4.43 -22.04
C ARG A 109 8.77 -4.80 -21.12
N LYS A 110 7.58 -5.01 -21.69
CA LYS A 110 6.33 -5.29 -20.98
C LYS A 110 5.92 -6.74 -21.14
N ARG A 111 5.26 -7.29 -20.12
CA ARG A 111 4.71 -8.65 -20.09
C ARG A 111 3.26 -8.62 -19.66
N LEU A 112 2.44 -9.49 -20.23
CA LEU A 112 1.09 -9.77 -19.79
C LEU A 112 1.13 -10.78 -18.63
N VAL A 113 0.43 -10.48 -17.55
CA VAL A 113 0.17 -11.42 -16.46
C VAL A 113 -0.95 -12.35 -16.90
N ILE A 114 -0.70 -13.66 -16.95
CA ILE A 114 -1.73 -14.66 -17.27
C ILE A 114 -1.37 -16.03 -16.71
N GLY A 115 -2.28 -16.66 -15.98
CA GLY A 115 -2.15 -18.05 -15.53
C GLY A 115 -0.94 -18.32 -14.64
N GLY A 116 -0.49 -17.32 -13.88
CA GLY A 116 0.73 -17.41 -13.07
C GLY A 116 2.03 -17.21 -13.86
N PHE A 117 1.96 -16.71 -15.09
CA PHE A 117 3.12 -16.40 -15.92
C PHE A 117 3.15 -14.93 -16.34
N LEU A 118 4.34 -14.46 -16.68
CA LEU A 118 4.59 -13.17 -17.32
C LEU A 118 5.02 -13.43 -18.76
N THR A 119 4.15 -13.16 -19.74
CA THR A 119 4.40 -13.52 -21.15
C THR A 119 4.52 -12.28 -22.06
N GLY A 120 5.38 -12.35 -23.07
CA GLY A 120 5.63 -11.29 -24.05
C GLY A 120 6.13 -11.87 -25.38
N GLU A 121 6.37 -11.01 -26.37
CA GLU A 121 6.74 -11.46 -27.73
C GLU A 121 8.06 -12.25 -27.77
N ASP A 122 8.97 -11.95 -26.84
CA ASP A 122 10.31 -12.54 -26.72
C ASP A 122 10.39 -13.71 -25.72
N GLY A 123 9.27 -14.15 -25.14
CA GLY A 123 9.23 -15.32 -24.25
C GLY A 123 8.31 -15.18 -23.04
N TYR A 124 8.59 -15.98 -22.00
CA TYR A 124 7.82 -15.98 -20.76
C TYR A 124 8.72 -16.15 -19.53
N ALA A 125 8.20 -15.76 -18.36
CA ALA A 125 8.78 -16.03 -17.05
C ALA A 125 7.71 -16.60 -16.11
N ASP A 126 8.11 -17.49 -15.19
CA ASP A 126 7.24 -17.99 -14.14
C ASP A 126 7.09 -16.92 -13.04
N LEU A 127 5.86 -16.61 -12.63
CA LEU A 127 5.63 -15.65 -11.55
C LEU A 127 6.11 -16.20 -10.19
N GLY A 128 6.24 -17.52 -10.07
CA GLY A 128 6.86 -18.20 -8.93
C GLY A 128 8.33 -17.81 -8.70
N ASP A 129 9.04 -17.38 -9.75
CA ASP A 129 10.42 -16.90 -9.67
C ASP A 129 10.53 -15.45 -9.14
N TYR A 130 9.41 -14.83 -8.76
CA TYR A 130 9.37 -13.49 -8.18
C TYR A 130 9.01 -13.54 -6.71
N ASN A 131 9.65 -12.68 -5.91
CA ASN A 131 9.27 -12.47 -4.51
C ASN A 131 8.10 -11.47 -4.38
N GLU A 132 7.57 -11.31 -3.17
CA GLU A 132 6.45 -10.38 -2.91
C GLU A 132 6.78 -8.92 -3.23
N ASN A 133 8.07 -8.55 -3.24
CA ASN A 133 8.54 -7.21 -3.61
C ASN A 133 8.73 -7.05 -5.12
N LEU A 134 8.19 -7.97 -5.92
CA LEU A 134 8.24 -7.98 -7.38
C LEU A 134 9.65 -7.99 -7.97
N LYS A 135 10.60 -8.62 -7.28
CA LYS A 135 11.96 -8.86 -7.79
C LYS A 135 12.13 -10.33 -8.14
N SER A 136 12.79 -10.59 -9.27
CA SER A 136 13.22 -11.93 -9.64
C SER A 136 14.18 -12.48 -8.60
N VAL A 137 14.06 -13.77 -8.30
CA VAL A 137 14.98 -14.50 -7.41
C VAL A 137 16.08 -15.23 -8.20
N VAL A 138 15.99 -15.22 -9.52
CA VAL A 138 16.89 -15.94 -10.45
C VAL A 138 17.61 -15.01 -11.42
N SER A 139 17.31 -13.71 -11.41
CA SER A 139 17.92 -12.69 -12.28
C SER A 139 17.85 -11.30 -11.64
N ASP A 140 18.53 -10.31 -12.24
CA ASP A 140 18.51 -8.91 -11.80
C ASP A 140 17.27 -8.13 -12.29
N LEU A 141 16.25 -8.85 -12.79
CA LEU A 141 15.02 -8.23 -13.26
C LEU A 141 14.10 -7.87 -12.08
N GLU A 142 13.56 -6.65 -12.16
CA GLU A 142 12.57 -6.15 -11.23
C GLU A 142 11.38 -5.61 -12.02
N ILE A 143 10.16 -5.92 -11.59
CA ILE A 143 8.98 -5.22 -12.11
C ILE A 143 8.99 -3.82 -11.50
N VAL A 144 8.98 -2.80 -12.37
CA VAL A 144 9.04 -1.39 -11.98
C VAL A 144 7.73 -0.67 -12.21
N ARG A 145 6.87 -1.16 -13.10
CA ARG A 145 5.54 -0.60 -13.33
C ARG A 145 4.51 -1.70 -13.55
N VAL A 146 3.27 -1.43 -13.16
CA VAL A 146 2.11 -2.27 -13.42
C VAL A 146 0.98 -1.42 -13.99
N TYR A 147 0.33 -1.95 -15.02
CA TYR A 147 -0.66 -1.28 -15.81
C TYR A 147 -1.95 -2.09 -15.91
N LYS A 148 -3.06 -1.36 -16.02
CA LYS A 148 -4.35 -1.85 -16.48
C LYS A 148 -4.42 -1.68 -17.99
N ILE A 149 -5.00 -2.65 -18.69
CA ILE A 149 -5.35 -2.48 -20.09
C ILE A 149 -6.65 -1.66 -20.16
N LYS A 150 -6.59 -0.49 -20.79
CA LYS A 150 -7.76 0.39 -20.97
C LYS A 150 -8.44 0.21 -22.33
N CYS A 151 -7.68 -0.14 -23.36
CA CYS A 151 -8.18 -0.34 -24.72
C CYS A 151 -7.72 -1.70 -25.24
N MET A 152 -8.69 -2.52 -25.66
CA MET A 152 -8.39 -3.80 -26.30
C MET A 152 -8.03 -3.59 -27.77
N GLY A 153 -7.08 -4.40 -28.23
CA GLY A 153 -6.60 -4.38 -29.61
C GLY A 153 -6.00 -5.72 -29.98
N LYS A 154 -5.14 -5.74 -31.00
CA LYS A 154 -4.35 -6.93 -31.31
C LYS A 154 -3.40 -7.20 -30.14
N ILE A 155 -3.09 -8.47 -29.88
CA ILE A 155 -2.10 -8.85 -28.85
C ILE A 155 -0.77 -8.10 -29.07
N SER A 156 -0.35 -7.96 -30.32
CA SER A 156 0.89 -7.25 -30.70
C SER A 156 0.87 -5.74 -30.36
N SER A 157 -0.30 -5.14 -30.14
CA SER A 157 -0.45 -3.70 -29.86
C SER A 157 -0.95 -3.41 -28.44
N ILE A 158 -1.37 -4.43 -27.69
CA ILE A 158 -2.02 -4.23 -26.38
C ILE A 158 -1.08 -3.65 -25.32
N MET A 159 0.23 -3.86 -25.49
CA MET A 159 1.29 -3.37 -24.60
C MET A 159 1.79 -1.96 -24.94
N GLU A 160 1.23 -1.32 -25.98
CA GLU A 160 1.54 0.06 -26.34
C GLU A 160 0.98 1.03 -25.29
N ASP A 161 1.72 2.09 -24.95
CA ASP A 161 1.42 2.98 -23.82
C ASP A 161 0.02 3.62 -23.91
N HIS A 162 -0.42 3.94 -25.13
CA HIS A 162 -1.74 4.53 -25.33
C HIS A 162 -2.89 3.54 -25.12
N ASN A 163 -2.63 2.24 -24.92
CA ASN A 163 -3.60 1.21 -24.56
C ASN A 163 -3.55 0.84 -23.07
N LEU A 164 -2.64 1.45 -22.32
CA LEU A 164 -2.38 1.17 -20.91
C LEU A 164 -2.75 2.36 -20.01
N GLU A 165 -3.05 2.04 -18.76
CA GLU A 165 -3.27 2.97 -17.64
C GLU A 165 -2.37 2.52 -16.47
N LEU A 166 -1.50 3.40 -15.99
CA LEU A 166 -0.56 3.09 -14.91
C LEU A 166 -1.31 2.92 -13.58
N ILE A 167 -1.15 1.77 -12.93
CA ILE A 167 -1.73 1.46 -11.61
C ILE A 167 -0.68 1.63 -10.52
N TRP A 168 0.55 1.21 -10.79
CA TRP A 168 1.63 1.22 -9.81
C TRP A 168 2.97 1.47 -10.47
N GLU A 169 3.83 2.22 -9.78
CA GLU A 169 5.21 2.45 -10.15
C GLU A 169 6.10 2.29 -8.90
N ARG A 170 7.20 1.56 -9.07
CA ARG A 170 8.22 1.34 -8.04
C ARG A 170 8.84 2.69 -7.70
N LYS A 171 8.74 3.08 -6.42
CA LYS A 171 9.47 4.23 -5.90
C LYS A 171 10.95 3.88 -5.83
N GLU A 172 11.81 4.75 -6.35
CA GLU A 172 13.25 4.57 -6.18
C GLU A 172 13.59 4.49 -4.69
N PRO A 173 14.43 3.52 -4.28
CA PRO A 173 14.93 3.51 -2.92
C PRO A 173 15.67 4.83 -2.67
N LYS A 174 15.38 5.46 -1.54
CA LYS A 174 16.08 6.68 -1.16
C LYS A 174 17.56 6.34 -0.97
N LYS A 175 18.39 6.78 -1.92
CA LYS A 175 19.84 6.70 -1.79
C LYS A 175 20.25 7.68 -0.71
N MET A 176 21.06 7.20 0.21
CA MET A 176 21.57 7.97 1.33
C MET A 176 22.96 7.44 1.63
N THR A 177 23.89 8.34 1.89
CA THR A 177 25.27 7.99 2.26
C THR A 177 25.31 7.37 3.65
N VAL A 178 26.38 6.63 3.95
CA VAL A 178 26.62 6.07 5.29
C VAL A 178 26.62 7.18 6.36
N GLU A 179 27.19 8.35 6.04
CA GLU A 179 27.24 9.50 6.95
C GLU A 179 25.84 10.09 7.21
N GLU A 180 25.00 10.19 6.18
CA GLU A 180 23.61 10.65 6.36
C GLU A 180 22.75 9.64 7.15
N MET A 181 23.03 8.33 7.03
CA MET A 181 22.42 7.30 7.88
C MET A 181 22.86 7.46 9.33
N ARG A 182 24.16 7.62 9.56
CA ARG A 182 24.75 7.87 10.87
C ARG A 182 24.11 9.08 11.54
N GLN A 183 24.14 10.25 10.90
CA GLN A 183 23.59 11.50 11.46
C GLN A 183 22.12 11.36 11.88
N LYS A 184 21.28 10.73 11.06
CA LYS A 184 19.87 10.49 11.43
C LYS A 184 19.73 9.53 12.61
N LEU A 185 20.59 8.52 12.69
CA LEU A 185 20.57 7.58 13.80
C LEU A 185 21.06 8.25 15.09
N GLU A 186 22.05 9.13 15.02
CA GLU A 186 22.52 9.94 16.15
C GLU A 186 21.42 10.91 16.63
N GLU A 187 20.72 11.58 15.72
CA GLU A 187 19.59 12.46 16.05
C GLU A 187 18.44 11.69 16.71
N LEU A 188 18.12 10.49 16.22
CA LEU A 188 17.08 9.62 16.79
C LEU A 188 17.45 9.04 18.15
N THR A 189 18.72 8.72 18.36
CA THR A 189 19.18 8.01 19.58
C THR A 189 19.78 8.94 20.63
N GLY A 190 20.16 10.17 20.25
CA GLY A 190 20.90 11.12 21.09
C GLY A 190 22.32 10.67 21.43
N LYS A 191 22.88 9.70 20.70
CA LYS A 191 24.21 9.14 20.93
C LYS A 191 25.09 9.37 19.72
N GLU A 192 26.36 9.66 19.96
CA GLU A 192 27.38 9.63 18.93
C GLU A 192 27.63 8.18 18.50
N ILE A 193 27.68 7.96 17.20
CA ILE A 193 27.83 6.64 16.58
C ILE A 193 29.14 6.65 15.82
N GLU A 194 30.07 5.79 16.17
CA GLU A 194 31.28 5.58 15.37
C GLU A 194 31.01 4.47 14.34
N VAL A 195 31.20 4.78 13.06
CA VAL A 195 31.09 3.78 11.98
C VAL A 195 32.48 3.23 11.72
N THR A 196 32.69 1.96 12.08
CA THR A 196 33.94 1.23 11.79
C THR A 196 33.81 0.48 10.47
N GLU A 197 34.90 0.35 9.72
CA GLU A 197 34.99 -0.43 8.47
C GLU A 197 34.73 -1.93 8.65
#